data_AF-A0A7S3DMW7-F1
#
_entry.id   AF-A0A7S3DMW7-F1
#
_cell.length_a   1.000
_cell.length_b   1.000
_cell.length_c   1.000
_cell.angle_alpha   90.00
_cell.angle_beta   90.00
_cell.angle_gamma   90.00
#
_symmetry.space_group_name_H-M   'P 1'
#
loop_
_entity.id
_entity.type
_entity.pdbx_description
1 polymer ?
#
loop_
_entity_poly.entity_id
_entity_poly.type
_entity_poly.pdbx_seq_one_letter_code
_entity_poly.pdbx_strand_id
1 'polypeptide(L)'
;MLYYPVFAPDTGAIVGSVTMELLWSTFLSAVYPPQSDKVDLIVENSCGQNFTFNIDLVSESMSFIGEGDLHDRSYSNLVHSSTFEKYEQIVDFAATVSRNQSTLEYCRYKFHVFATEEFEDAFTSNDPLIYAIITGVIFIFTSLVFVSYDFIVDRRQKKVMGAATRTNDIVAELFPKEVRERLYERAQEQKSSEKKGFLAQPTKTQMQNFLSDDLPQDVFGSEPIADFFPQATIMFLDIAGFTAWSSEREPVQVFRLLETIYGAFDGVAKGLGVFKVETIVSLQAVCF
;
A
#
# COMPACT_ATOMS: atom_id res chain seq x y z
N MET A 1 -41.79 22.60 -13.29
CA MET A 1 -42.63 21.90 -14.29
C MET A 1 -41.82 21.77 -15.57
N LEU A 2 -41.65 20.55 -16.08
CA LEU A 2 -41.17 20.33 -17.45
C LEU A 2 -42.37 20.33 -18.39
N TYR A 3 -42.23 20.97 -19.53
CA TYR A 3 -43.30 21.17 -20.50
C TYR A 3 -42.88 20.57 -21.84
N TYR A 4 -43.72 19.71 -22.40
CA TYR A 4 -43.49 19.11 -23.71
C TYR A 4 -44.69 19.34 -24.65
N PRO A 5 -44.53 20.08 -25.76
CA PRO A 5 -45.58 20.29 -26.75
C PRO A 5 -45.89 19.01 -27.52
N VAL A 6 -47.18 18.73 -27.72
CA VAL A 6 -47.65 17.68 -28.63
C VAL A 6 -48.07 18.32 -29.95
N PHE A 7 -47.37 17.97 -31.02
CA PHE A 7 -47.61 18.49 -32.36
C PHE A 7 -48.56 17.57 -33.15
N ALA A 8 -49.48 18.17 -33.91
CA ALA A 8 -50.27 17.46 -34.90
C ALA A 8 -49.34 16.91 -35.99
N PRO A 9 -49.51 15.63 -36.39
CA PRO A 9 -48.61 14.97 -37.33
C PRO A 9 -48.53 15.67 -38.69
N ASP A 10 -49.61 16.34 -39.10
CA ASP A 10 -49.75 16.82 -40.48
C ASP A 10 -49.51 18.33 -40.61
N THR A 11 -49.77 19.10 -39.55
CA THR A 11 -49.73 20.57 -39.58
C THR A 11 -48.58 21.16 -38.78
N GLY A 12 -47.93 20.37 -37.92
CA GLY A 12 -46.96 20.88 -36.94
C GLY A 12 -47.57 21.86 -35.94
N ALA A 13 -48.90 21.99 -35.92
CA ALA A 13 -49.62 22.83 -34.96
C ALA A 13 -49.62 22.14 -33.59
N ILE A 14 -49.46 22.91 -32.52
CA ILE A 14 -49.53 22.39 -31.15
C ILE A 14 -51.00 22.06 -30.86
N VAL A 15 -51.27 20.79 -30.58
CA VAL A 15 -52.63 20.28 -30.28
C VAL A 15 -52.82 19.89 -28.82
N GLY A 16 -51.74 19.89 -28.04
CA GLY A 16 -51.78 19.63 -26.61
C GLY A 16 -50.42 19.85 -25.98
N SER A 17 -50.37 19.69 -24.66
CA SER A 17 -49.14 19.75 -23.89
C SER A 17 -49.10 18.66 -22.84
N VAL A 18 -47.93 18.04 -22.67
CA VAL A 18 -47.62 17.18 -21.54
C VAL A 18 -46.87 18.03 -20.53
N THR A 19 -47.45 18.17 -19.34
CA THR A 19 -46.82 18.86 -18.22
C THR A 19 -46.39 17.82 -17.19
N MET A 20 -45.13 17.88 -16.76
CA MET A 20 -44.60 17.03 -15.70
C MET A 20 -44.19 17.89 -14.51
N GLU A 21 -44.79 17.61 -13.36
CA GLU A 21 -44.35 18.12 -12.06
C GLU A 21 -43.31 17.15 -11.50
N LEU A 22 -42.07 17.62 -11.38
CA LEU A 22 -41.01 16.88 -10.72
C LEU A 22 -40.76 17.50 -9.36
N LEU A 23 -40.66 16.66 -8.33
CA LEU A 23 -40.08 17.08 -7.07
C LEU A 23 -38.57 17.31 -7.30
N TRP A 24 -38.07 18.43 -6.81
CA TRP A 24 -36.64 18.76 -6.89
C TRP A 24 -35.76 17.65 -6.30
N SER A 25 -36.21 17.01 -5.21
CA SER A 25 -35.54 15.86 -4.61
C SER A 25 -35.32 14.70 -5.58
N THR A 26 -36.35 14.35 -6.36
CA THR A 26 -36.28 13.25 -7.35
C THR A 26 -35.44 13.61 -8.57
N PHE A 27 -35.50 14.87 -9.03
CA PHE A 27 -34.70 15.31 -10.17
C PHE A 27 -33.21 15.34 -9.83
N LEU A 28 -32.86 15.92 -8.67
CA LEU A 28 -31.47 16.12 -8.29
C LEU A 28 -30.79 14.81 -7.89
N SER A 29 -31.51 13.89 -7.22
CA SER A 29 -30.98 12.56 -6.91
C SER A 29 -30.62 11.75 -8.17
N ALA A 30 -31.28 12.00 -9.30
CA ALA A 30 -31.03 11.29 -10.55
C ALA A 30 -29.88 11.89 -11.40
N VAL A 31 -29.49 13.14 -11.15
CA VAL A 31 -28.54 13.89 -12.00
C VAL A 31 -27.18 14.06 -11.32
N TYR A 32 -27.11 13.99 -9.99
CA TYR A 32 -25.88 14.26 -9.25
C TYR A 32 -24.94 13.03 -9.22
N PRO A 33 -23.62 13.21 -9.46
CA PRO A 33 -22.67 12.09 -9.41
C PRO A 33 -22.54 11.53 -7.98
N PRO A 34 -22.34 10.21 -7.79
CA PRO A 34 -22.24 9.55 -6.49
C PRO A 34 -20.90 9.79 -5.77
N GLN A 35 -20.19 10.86 -6.11
CA GLN A 35 -18.87 11.14 -5.56
C GLN A 35 -19.07 12.02 -4.32
N SER A 36 -19.26 11.32 -3.21
CA SER A 36 -19.06 11.73 -1.81
C SER A 36 -19.04 13.23 -1.56
N ASP A 37 -20.15 13.82 -1.10
CA ASP A 37 -20.19 15.15 -0.47
C ASP A 37 -21.53 15.36 0.26
N LYS A 38 -21.50 16.00 1.42
CA LYS A 38 -22.71 16.47 2.13
C LYS A 38 -22.80 17.99 1.99
N VAL A 39 -23.73 18.49 1.19
CA VAL A 39 -23.76 19.92 0.81
C VAL A 39 -25.14 20.52 0.98
N ASP A 40 -25.17 21.82 1.24
CA ASP A 40 -26.41 22.59 1.21
C ASP A 40 -26.63 23.14 -0.19
N LEU A 41 -27.78 22.80 -0.79
CA LEU A 41 -28.23 23.32 -2.07
C LEU A 41 -29.33 24.34 -1.87
N ILE A 42 -29.12 25.54 -2.40
CA ILE A 42 -30.15 26.58 -2.49
C ILE A 42 -30.59 26.72 -3.93
N VAL A 43 -31.89 26.58 -4.14
CA VAL A 43 -32.55 26.85 -5.41
C VAL A 43 -33.15 28.25 -5.34
N GLU A 44 -32.48 29.21 -5.96
CA GLU A 44 -32.94 30.59 -6.14
C GLU A 44 -33.74 30.69 -7.44
N ASN A 45 -34.87 31.40 -7.43
CA ASN A 45 -35.60 31.72 -8.64
C ASN A 45 -35.69 33.23 -8.89
N SER A 46 -35.87 33.62 -10.16
CA SER A 46 -35.99 35.03 -10.55
C SER A 46 -37.28 35.70 -10.04
N CYS A 47 -38.18 34.92 -9.44
CA CYS A 47 -39.41 35.41 -8.81
C CYS A 47 -39.21 35.75 -7.32
N GLY A 48 -37.96 35.68 -6.81
CA GLY A 48 -37.59 36.08 -5.46
C GLY A 48 -37.82 35.00 -4.40
N GLN A 49 -37.99 33.74 -4.81
CA GLN A 49 -38.11 32.60 -3.90
C GLN A 49 -36.79 31.83 -3.83
N ASN A 50 -36.42 31.45 -2.61
CA ASN A 50 -35.27 30.61 -2.33
C ASN A 50 -35.74 29.37 -1.59
N PHE A 51 -35.18 28.21 -1.91
CA PHE A 51 -35.48 26.95 -1.25
C PHE A 51 -34.18 26.29 -0.86
N THR A 52 -34.01 25.97 0.42
CA THR A 52 -32.81 25.31 0.92
C THR A 52 -33.07 23.82 1.11
N PHE A 53 -32.12 23.02 0.65
CA PHE A 53 -32.11 21.58 0.77
C PHE A 53 -30.74 21.11 1.26
N ASN A 54 -30.73 20.09 2.08
CA ASN A 54 -29.51 19.39 2.46
C ASN A 54 -29.40 18.12 1.65
N ILE A 55 -28.24 17.94 1.03
CA ILE A 55 -27.94 16.81 0.15
C ILE A 55 -26.92 15.94 0.86
N ASP A 56 -27.27 14.67 1.06
CA ASP A 56 -26.35 13.62 1.50
C ASP A 56 -26.11 12.65 0.35
N LEU A 57 -24.97 12.80 -0.32
CA LEU A 57 -24.60 11.95 -1.45
C LEU A 57 -24.19 10.53 -1.02
N VAL A 58 -23.88 10.31 0.26
CA VAL A 58 -23.54 8.98 0.77
C VAL A 58 -24.79 8.12 0.92
N SER A 59 -25.89 8.72 1.38
CA SER A 59 -27.18 8.04 1.53
C SER A 59 -28.11 8.23 0.33
N GLU A 60 -27.64 8.87 -0.74
CA GLU A 60 -28.43 9.26 -1.93
C GLU A 60 -29.75 9.98 -1.55
N SER A 61 -29.70 10.76 -0.48
CA SER A 61 -30.88 11.39 0.09
C SER A 61 -30.80 12.91 0.01
N MET A 62 -31.96 13.51 -0.25
CA MET A 62 -32.10 14.96 -0.30
C MET A 62 -33.27 15.34 0.61
N SER A 63 -32.97 16.16 1.62
CA SER A 63 -33.95 16.64 2.58
C SER A 63 -34.25 18.11 2.34
N PHE A 64 -35.54 18.47 2.35
CA PHE A 64 -35.95 19.87 2.29
C PHE A 64 -35.85 20.48 3.69
N ILE A 65 -35.06 21.54 3.84
CA ILE A 65 -34.92 22.25 5.11
C ILE A 65 -36.04 23.29 5.25
N GLY A 66 -36.25 24.13 4.23
CA GLY A 66 -37.24 25.19 4.29
C GLY A 66 -37.10 26.24 3.18
N GLU A 67 -38.03 27.20 3.20
CA GLU A 67 -37.99 28.37 2.34
C GLU A 67 -36.99 29.41 2.89
N GLY A 68 -36.33 30.11 1.98
CA GLY A 68 -35.27 31.05 2.27
C GLY A 68 -33.88 30.44 2.11
N ASP A 69 -32.89 31.28 2.39
CA ASP A 69 -31.50 30.89 2.46
C ASP A 69 -31.16 30.45 3.89
N LEU A 70 -30.99 29.14 4.09
CA LEU A 70 -30.75 28.49 5.37
C LEU A 70 -29.43 27.70 5.40
N HIS A 71 -28.45 28.01 4.53
CA HIS A 71 -27.15 27.35 4.55
C HIS A 71 -26.36 27.66 5.82
N ASP A 72 -25.37 26.82 6.13
CA ASP A 72 -24.40 27.09 7.18
C ASP A 72 -23.57 28.36 6.88
N ARG A 73 -23.77 29.38 7.70
CA ARG A 73 -23.10 30.70 7.56
C ARG A 73 -21.59 30.65 7.76
N SER A 74 -21.07 29.60 8.37
CA SER A 74 -19.63 29.39 8.57
C SER A 74 -18.91 29.18 7.23
N TYR A 75 -19.63 28.66 6.23
CA TYR A 75 -19.12 28.30 4.91
C TYR A 75 -19.67 29.19 3.79
N SER A 76 -20.24 30.36 4.10
CA SER A 76 -20.80 31.29 3.10
C SER A 76 -19.79 31.73 2.02
N ASN A 77 -18.49 31.69 2.32
CA ASN A 77 -17.40 31.99 1.39
C ASN A 77 -17.08 30.82 0.44
N LEU A 78 -17.57 29.62 0.72
CA LEU A 78 -17.30 28.38 -0.01
C LEU A 78 -18.56 27.95 -0.77
N VAL A 79 -18.87 28.73 -1.80
CA VAL A 79 -20.06 28.55 -2.64
C VAL A 79 -19.68 28.33 -4.10
N HIS A 80 -20.32 27.36 -4.73
CA HIS A 80 -20.37 27.24 -6.17
C HIS A 80 -21.77 27.58 -6.67
N SER A 81 -21.89 28.49 -7.63
CA SER A 81 -23.19 28.96 -8.12
C SER A 81 -23.29 28.86 -9.64
N SER A 82 -24.46 28.47 -10.13
CA SER A 82 -24.81 28.63 -11.53
C SER A 82 -25.21 30.07 -11.84
N THR A 83 -25.44 30.37 -13.12
CA THR A 83 -26.13 31.60 -13.55
C THR A 83 -27.57 31.26 -13.96
N PHE A 84 -28.43 32.26 -14.13
CA PHE A 84 -29.80 32.06 -14.60
C PHE A 84 -29.86 31.65 -16.08
N GLU A 85 -28.87 32.07 -16.87
CA GLU A 85 -28.77 31.79 -18.30
C GLU A 85 -28.34 30.33 -18.55
N LYS A 86 -27.58 29.73 -17.63
CA LYS A 86 -26.99 28.39 -17.78
C LYS A 86 -28.05 27.30 -18.02
N TYR A 87 -29.26 27.48 -17.48
CA TYR A 87 -30.39 26.55 -17.62
C TYR A 87 -31.58 27.17 -18.34
N GLU A 88 -31.38 28.31 -18.99
CA GLU A 88 -32.44 29.05 -19.69
C GLU A 88 -33.08 28.22 -20.81
N GLN A 89 -32.32 27.38 -21.50
CA GLN A 89 -32.82 26.49 -22.56
C GLN A 89 -33.86 25.46 -22.09
N ILE A 90 -33.80 25.05 -20.82
CA ILE A 90 -34.80 24.13 -20.22
C ILE A 90 -36.14 24.85 -20.07
N VAL A 91 -36.11 26.17 -19.86
CA VAL A 91 -37.29 27.00 -19.57
C VAL A 91 -37.84 27.67 -20.85
N ASP A 92 -36.97 28.12 -21.76
CA ASP A 92 -37.35 28.73 -23.04
C ASP A 92 -38.13 27.77 -23.95
N PHE A 93 -37.84 26.47 -23.88
CA PHE A 93 -38.62 25.45 -24.59
C PHE A 93 -40.10 25.45 -24.15
N ALA A 94 -40.38 25.74 -22.88
CA ALA A 94 -41.76 25.89 -22.38
C ALA A 94 -42.41 27.21 -22.86
N ALA A 95 -41.63 28.29 -22.92
CA ALA A 95 -42.11 29.62 -23.33
C ALA A 95 -42.46 29.70 -24.82
N THR A 96 -41.69 29.05 -25.69
CA THR A 96 -41.87 29.12 -27.16
C THR A 96 -43.19 28.50 -27.65
N VAL A 97 -43.86 27.71 -26.80
CA VAL A 97 -45.10 26.99 -27.14
C VAL A 97 -46.35 27.81 -26.80
N SER A 98 -46.27 28.75 -25.86
CA SER A 98 -47.36 29.71 -25.57
C SER A 98 -47.37 30.88 -26.56
N ARG A 99 -47.47 30.59 -27.86
CA ARG A 99 -47.29 31.56 -28.95
C ARG A 99 -48.41 32.61 -29.10
N ASN A 100 -49.27 32.79 -28.10
CA ASN A 100 -50.35 33.79 -28.09
C ASN A 100 -50.49 34.59 -26.79
N GLN A 101 -49.56 34.48 -25.82
CA GLN A 101 -49.66 35.27 -24.60
C GLN A 101 -48.32 35.86 -24.18
N SER A 102 -48.09 37.10 -24.60
CA SER A 102 -46.88 37.90 -24.44
C SER A 102 -46.50 38.25 -22.98
N THR A 103 -47.03 37.56 -21.97
CA THR A 103 -46.89 37.97 -20.56
C THR A 103 -46.91 36.80 -19.55
N LEU A 104 -46.57 35.57 -19.95
CA LEU A 104 -46.29 34.54 -18.95
C LEU A 104 -44.84 34.71 -18.48
N GLU A 105 -44.65 35.49 -17.42
CA GLU A 105 -43.38 35.65 -16.73
C GLU A 105 -43.02 34.32 -16.05
N TYR A 106 -42.08 33.58 -16.65
CA TYR A 106 -41.58 32.33 -16.11
C TYR A 106 -40.40 32.59 -15.17
N CYS A 107 -40.38 31.91 -14.03
CA CYS A 107 -39.25 32.00 -13.11
C CYS A 107 -38.07 31.21 -13.70
N ARG A 108 -36.93 31.87 -13.87
CA ARG A 108 -35.65 31.21 -14.15
C ARG A 108 -35.05 30.73 -12.82
N TYR A 109 -34.30 29.62 -12.87
CA TYR A 109 -33.73 28.99 -11.68
C TYR A 109 -32.21 29.06 -11.70
N LYS A 110 -31.63 29.25 -10.52
CA LYS A 110 -30.21 29.29 -10.25
C LYS A 110 -29.92 28.46 -9.01
N PHE A 111 -28.83 27.70 -9.06
CA PHE A 111 -28.44 26.77 -8.01
C PHE A 111 -27.19 27.28 -7.31
N HIS A 112 -27.20 27.24 -5.98
CA HIS A 112 -26.05 27.54 -5.13
C HIS A 112 -25.75 26.32 -4.29
N VAL A 113 -24.53 25.83 -4.38
CA VAL A 113 -24.02 24.71 -3.59
C VAL A 113 -23.04 25.27 -2.57
N PHE A 114 -23.34 25.11 -1.29
CA PHE A 114 -22.48 25.53 -0.18
C PHE A 114 -21.84 24.30 0.46
N ALA A 115 -20.56 24.45 0.83
CA ALA A 115 -19.90 23.50 1.70
C ALA A 115 -20.58 23.50 3.10
N THR A 116 -20.45 22.40 3.81
CA THR A 116 -20.94 22.22 5.19
C THR A 116 -19.80 21.74 6.09
N GLU A 117 -19.99 21.81 7.41
CA GLU A 117 -19.05 21.20 8.37
C GLU A 117 -18.85 19.71 8.09
N GLU A 118 -19.94 19.02 7.76
CA GLU A 118 -19.91 17.59 7.46
C GLU A 118 -19.15 17.28 6.16
N PHE A 119 -19.15 18.22 5.20
CA PHE A 119 -18.28 18.16 4.02
C PHE A 119 -16.81 18.39 4.39
N GLU A 120 -16.49 19.38 5.24
CA GLU A 120 -15.10 19.60 5.67
C GLU A 120 -14.55 18.37 6.41
N ASP A 121 -15.30 17.82 7.35
CA ASP A 121 -14.94 16.63 8.13
C ASP A 121 -14.62 15.41 7.26
N ALA A 122 -15.27 15.28 6.09
CA ALA A 122 -14.99 14.21 5.15
C ALA A 122 -13.59 14.32 4.51
N PHE A 123 -13.02 15.53 4.42
CA PHE A 123 -11.70 15.78 3.86
C PHE A 123 -10.63 16.08 4.91
N THR A 124 -11.01 16.56 6.10
CA THR A 124 -10.09 16.82 7.21
C THR A 124 -10.03 15.62 8.16
N SER A 125 -9.69 14.44 7.64
CA SER A 125 -9.49 13.26 8.47
C SER A 125 -8.08 13.21 9.06
N ASN A 126 -7.98 12.88 10.35
CA ASN A 126 -6.71 12.62 11.05
C ASN A 126 -6.09 11.26 10.70
N ASP A 127 -6.59 10.56 9.67
CA ASP A 127 -6.10 9.26 9.22
C ASP A 127 -4.57 9.21 9.06
N PRO A 128 -3.89 10.20 8.44
CA PRO A 128 -2.44 10.15 8.32
C PRO A 128 -1.70 10.16 9.67
N LEU A 129 -2.22 10.90 10.65
CA LEU A 129 -1.66 10.96 12.01
C LEU A 129 -1.89 9.62 12.74
N ILE A 130 -3.08 9.05 12.62
CA ILE A 130 -3.43 7.76 13.23
C ILE A 130 -2.53 6.66 12.67
N TYR A 131 -2.36 6.59 11.35
CA TYR A 131 -1.46 5.61 10.73
C TYR A 131 0.00 5.82 11.17
N ALA A 132 0.48 7.07 11.27
CA ALA A 132 1.82 7.37 11.75
C ALA A 132 2.04 6.90 13.20
N ILE A 133 1.07 7.11 14.09
CA ILE A 133 1.13 6.64 15.48
C ILE A 133 1.15 5.11 15.53
N ILE A 134 0.27 4.44 14.78
CA ILE A 134 0.22 2.97 14.73
C ILE A 134 1.57 2.40 14.25
N THR A 135 2.13 2.95 13.17
CA THR A 135 3.45 2.54 12.67
C THR A 135 4.54 2.77 13.72
N GLY A 136 4.54 3.91 14.40
CA GLY A 136 5.48 4.21 15.48
C GLY A 136 5.40 3.20 16.63
N VAL A 137 4.18 2.83 17.06
CA VAL A 137 3.96 1.83 18.11
C VAL A 137 4.50 0.45 17.70
N ILE A 138 4.29 0.04 16.45
CA ILE A 138 4.82 -1.23 15.93
C ILE A 138 6.35 -1.23 15.98
N PHE A 139 7.01 -0.16 15.56
CA PHE A 139 8.47 -0.05 15.62
C PHE A 139 9.03 -0.10 17.04
N ILE A 140 8.36 0.55 18.00
CA ILE A 140 8.75 0.50 19.41
C ILE A 140 8.59 -0.92 19.95
N PHE A 141 7.46 -1.57 19.64
CA PHE A 141 7.20 -2.94 20.07
C PHE A 141 8.23 -3.92 19.52
N THR A 142 8.52 -3.89 18.22
CA THR A 142 9.52 -4.77 17.61
C THR A 142 10.91 -4.52 18.20
N SER A 143 11.29 -3.27 18.42
CA SER A 143 12.57 -2.92 19.06
C SER A 143 12.66 -3.47 20.50
N LEU A 144 11.59 -3.37 21.28
CA LEU A 144 11.54 -3.95 22.63
C LEU A 144 11.66 -5.46 22.62
N VAL A 145 11.04 -6.14 21.64
CA VAL A 145 11.18 -7.59 21.48
C VAL A 145 12.63 -7.96 21.19
N PHE A 146 13.30 -7.27 20.27
CA PHE A 146 14.73 -7.50 19.98
C PHE A 146 15.62 -7.27 21.22
N VAL A 147 15.43 -6.15 21.92
CA VAL A 147 16.19 -5.87 23.14
C VAL A 147 15.94 -6.95 24.20
N SER A 148 14.69 -7.37 24.39
CA SER A 148 14.35 -8.44 25.33
C SER A 148 15.01 -9.77 24.96
N TYR A 149 15.05 -10.10 23.68
CA TYR A 149 15.70 -11.29 23.16
C TYR A 149 17.22 -11.25 23.42
N ASP A 150 17.88 -10.14 23.09
CA ASP A 150 19.31 -9.96 23.33
C ASP A 150 19.65 -10.06 24.82
N PHE A 151 18.84 -9.48 25.71
CA PHE A 151 19.01 -9.63 27.16
C PHE A 151 18.87 -11.08 27.62
N ILE A 152 17.93 -11.84 27.06
CA ILE A 152 17.73 -13.26 27.37
C ILE A 152 18.93 -14.09 26.89
N VAL A 153 19.41 -13.82 25.69
CA VAL A 153 20.56 -14.50 25.09
C VAL A 153 21.84 -14.20 25.86
N ASP A 154 22.13 -12.94 26.18
CA ASP A 154 23.29 -12.55 26.99
C ASP A 154 23.26 -13.22 28.38
N ARG A 155 22.08 -13.29 29.02
CA ARG A 155 21.91 -14.03 30.28
C ARG A 155 22.21 -15.51 30.13
N ARG A 156 21.79 -16.14 29.03
CA ARG A 156 22.09 -17.56 28.75
C ARG A 156 23.57 -17.76 28.48
N GLN A 157 24.19 -16.91 27.67
CA GLN A 157 25.62 -16.96 27.37
C GLN A 157 26.46 -16.79 28.64
N LYS A 158 26.12 -15.85 29.53
CA LYS A 158 26.78 -15.69 30.84
C LYS A 158 26.66 -16.94 31.72
N LYS A 159 25.50 -17.59 31.76
CA LYS A 159 25.31 -18.85 32.49
C LYS A 159 26.16 -19.99 31.90
N VAL A 160 26.24 -20.08 30.57
CA VAL A 160 27.02 -21.12 29.87
C VAL A 160 28.52 -20.87 29.99
N MET A 161 28.98 -19.63 29.87
CA MET A 161 30.38 -19.25 30.12
C MET A 161 30.80 -19.58 31.55
N GLY A 162 29.97 -19.30 32.55
CA GLY A 162 30.25 -19.66 33.94
C GLY A 162 30.40 -21.18 34.18
N ALA A 163 29.72 -22.00 33.38
CA ALA A 163 29.88 -23.46 33.41
C ALA A 163 31.17 -23.91 32.70
N ALA A 164 31.60 -23.23 31.63
CA ALA A 164 32.82 -23.54 30.88
C ALA A 164 34.11 -23.08 31.60
N THR A 165 34.06 -22.04 32.43
CA THR A 165 35.23 -21.60 33.21
C THR A 165 35.70 -22.69 34.18
N ARG A 166 34.77 -23.47 34.77
CA ARG A 166 35.11 -24.59 35.64
C ARG A 166 35.93 -25.68 34.92
N THR A 167 35.67 -25.93 33.65
CA THR A 167 36.44 -26.91 32.87
C THR A 167 37.85 -26.41 32.56
N ASN A 168 38.01 -25.12 32.29
CA ASN A 168 39.34 -24.53 32.03
C ASN A 168 40.18 -24.48 33.32
N ASP A 169 39.55 -24.25 34.47
CA ASP A 169 40.21 -24.32 35.78
C ASP A 169 40.64 -25.76 36.13
N ILE A 170 39.82 -26.77 35.80
CA ILE A 170 40.18 -28.19 35.95
C ILE A 170 41.36 -28.57 35.05
N VAL A 171 41.39 -28.10 33.79
CA VAL A 171 42.53 -28.34 32.88
C VAL A 171 43.79 -27.60 33.35
N ALA A 172 43.64 -26.43 33.99
CA ALA A 172 44.73 -25.70 34.62
C ALA A 172 45.27 -26.38 35.90
N GLU A 173 44.46 -27.20 36.57
CA GLU A 173 44.91 -28.05 37.68
C GLU A 173 45.57 -29.37 37.20
N LEU A 174 45.18 -29.90 36.05
CA LEU A 174 45.69 -31.18 35.51
C LEU A 174 47.02 -31.07 34.76
N PHE A 175 47.45 -29.87 34.32
CA PHE A 175 48.70 -29.68 33.57
C PHE A 175 49.61 -28.59 34.16
N PRO A 176 50.89 -28.89 34.45
CA PRO A 176 51.86 -27.92 34.97
C PRO A 176 52.07 -26.72 34.03
N LYS A 177 52.36 -25.55 34.63
CA LYS A 177 52.55 -24.26 33.93
C LYS A 177 53.51 -24.36 32.74
N GLU A 178 54.59 -25.13 32.86
CA GLU A 178 55.57 -25.40 31.80
C GLU A 178 55.00 -26.01 30.51
N VAL A 179 54.03 -26.93 30.58
CA VAL A 179 53.49 -27.58 29.37
C VAL A 179 52.58 -26.61 28.62
N ARG A 180 51.85 -25.81 29.38
CA ARG A 180 50.94 -24.79 28.87
C ARG A 180 51.70 -23.67 28.16
N GLU A 181 52.78 -23.18 28.75
CA GLU A 181 53.58 -22.09 28.20
C GLU A 181 54.24 -22.48 26.86
N ARG A 182 54.73 -23.73 26.74
CA ARG A 182 55.28 -24.27 25.48
C ARG A 182 54.26 -24.40 24.35
N LEU A 183 52.98 -24.64 24.68
CA LEU A 183 51.92 -24.69 23.68
C LEU A 183 51.52 -23.27 23.22
N TYR A 184 51.58 -22.28 24.11
CA TYR A 184 51.31 -20.87 23.77
C TYR A 184 52.46 -20.20 23.01
N GLU A 185 53.72 -20.50 23.35
CA GLU A 185 54.90 -20.00 22.60
C GLU A 185 54.89 -20.50 21.16
N ARG A 186 54.63 -21.79 20.91
CA ARG A 186 54.53 -22.34 19.55
C ARG A 186 53.43 -21.71 18.71
N ALA A 187 52.33 -21.31 19.35
CA ALA A 187 51.22 -20.62 18.68
C ALA A 187 51.52 -19.12 18.42
N GLN A 188 52.43 -18.49 19.18
CA GLN A 188 52.84 -17.10 18.99
C GLN A 188 54.01 -16.95 17.99
N GLU A 189 54.92 -17.92 17.92
CA GLU A 189 56.00 -17.94 16.92
C GLU A 189 55.48 -18.06 15.48
N GLN A 190 54.35 -18.74 15.27
CA GLN A 190 53.68 -18.76 13.96
C GLN A 190 53.09 -17.40 13.55
N LYS A 191 52.80 -16.50 14.50
CA LYS A 191 52.20 -15.18 14.23
C LYS A 191 53.22 -14.04 14.06
N SER A 192 54.50 -14.25 14.40
CA SER A 192 55.50 -13.18 14.43
C SER A 192 56.29 -13.01 13.12
N SER A 193 56.23 -13.97 12.20
CA SER A 193 56.91 -13.88 10.88
C SER A 193 56.22 -12.97 9.85
N GLU A 194 54.97 -12.54 10.05
CA GLU A 194 54.19 -11.79 9.04
C GLU A 194 54.25 -10.25 9.14
N LYS A 195 54.97 -9.66 10.11
CA LYS A 195 54.80 -8.23 10.47
C LYS A 195 56.06 -7.36 10.41
N LYS A 196 56.86 -7.42 9.34
CA LYS A 196 57.92 -6.42 9.09
C LYS A 196 57.92 -5.88 7.66
N GLY A 197 57.30 -4.70 7.47
CA GLY A 197 57.56 -3.86 6.30
C GLY A 197 56.53 -2.76 6.05
N PHE A 198 56.52 -1.67 6.84
CA PHE A 198 55.85 -0.43 6.41
C PHE A 198 56.44 0.82 7.09
N LEU A 199 57.14 1.67 6.31
CA LEU A 199 57.36 3.09 6.65
C LEU A 199 57.84 3.88 5.41
N ALA A 200 56.96 4.68 4.81
CA ALA A 200 57.20 6.02 4.24
C ALA A 200 56.05 6.46 3.28
N GLN A 201 55.45 7.62 3.58
CA GLN A 201 54.59 8.46 2.71
C GLN A 201 55.46 9.23 1.67
N PRO A 202 54.95 10.00 0.66
CA PRO A 202 53.58 10.34 0.27
C PRO A 202 53.30 10.41 -1.29
N THR A 203 52.10 10.88 -1.65
CA THR A 203 51.67 11.54 -2.92
C THR A 203 51.30 10.74 -4.19
N LYS A 204 50.02 10.92 -4.57
CA LYS A 204 49.47 11.11 -5.93
C LYS A 204 49.90 10.13 -7.05
N THR A 205 49.34 8.91 -7.01
CA THR A 205 48.81 8.20 -8.21
C THR A 205 48.21 6.88 -7.76
N GLN A 206 46.88 6.78 -7.62
CA GLN A 206 46.24 5.49 -7.34
C GLN A 206 44.80 5.40 -7.86
N MET A 207 44.58 5.91 -9.09
CA MET A 207 43.37 5.61 -9.87
C MET A 207 43.67 4.62 -11.02
N GLN A 208 44.89 4.06 -11.08
CA GLN A 208 45.28 3.10 -12.13
C GLN A 208 45.65 1.70 -11.61
N ASN A 209 45.74 1.48 -10.29
CA ASN A 209 45.98 0.13 -9.73
C ASN A 209 44.68 -0.61 -9.35
N PHE A 210 43.52 -0.06 -9.69
CA PHE A 210 42.23 -0.73 -9.49
C PHE A 210 41.86 -1.69 -10.63
N LEU A 211 42.72 -1.87 -11.65
CA LEU A 211 42.43 -2.68 -12.83
C LEU A 211 43.56 -3.63 -13.24
N SER A 212 44.43 -4.03 -12.32
CA SER A 212 45.43 -5.05 -12.65
C SER A 212 45.68 -5.97 -11.47
N ASP A 213 45.30 -7.22 -11.71
CA ASP A 213 45.67 -8.50 -11.11
C ASP A 213 46.50 -8.50 -9.82
N ASP A 214 46.12 -9.45 -8.95
CA ASP A 214 46.70 -9.85 -7.67
C ASP A 214 46.32 -9.02 -6.44
N LEU A 215 45.17 -9.38 -5.86
CA LEU A 215 44.85 -9.17 -4.44
C LEU A 215 44.87 -10.52 -3.71
N PRO A 216 45.86 -10.76 -2.82
CA PRO A 216 45.76 -11.79 -1.78
C PRO A 216 44.71 -11.34 -0.74
N GLN A 217 43.66 -12.14 -0.63
CA GLN A 217 42.66 -12.12 0.45
C GLN A 217 43.36 -12.35 1.81
N ASP A 218 43.23 -11.42 2.76
CA ASP A 218 43.20 -11.82 4.18
C ASP A 218 42.59 -10.77 5.13
N VAL A 219 41.37 -10.31 4.80
CA VAL A 219 40.49 -9.57 5.73
C VAL A 219 39.29 -10.42 6.18
N PHE A 220 39.26 -11.72 5.83
CA PHE A 220 38.25 -12.68 6.25
C PHE A 220 38.93 -13.91 6.86
N GLY A 221 39.50 -13.76 8.05
CA GLY A 221 40.22 -14.84 8.77
C GLY A 221 39.33 -15.94 9.38
N SER A 222 38.22 -16.27 8.73
CA SER A 222 37.59 -17.60 8.83
C SER A 222 37.38 -18.04 7.39
N GLU A 223 37.88 -19.22 7.01
CA GLU A 223 37.55 -19.83 5.72
C GLU A 223 36.06 -19.61 5.45
N PRO A 224 35.67 -18.97 4.33
CA PRO A 224 34.27 -18.84 3.97
C PRO A 224 33.65 -20.23 3.99
N ILE A 225 32.56 -20.41 4.74
CA ILE A 225 31.72 -21.63 4.70
C ILE A 225 30.91 -21.61 3.40
N ALA A 226 31.59 -21.44 2.29
CA ALA A 226 31.03 -21.33 0.96
C ALA A 226 31.87 -22.22 0.07
N ASP A 227 31.32 -23.40 -0.20
CA ASP A 227 31.93 -24.34 -1.13
C ASP A 227 32.00 -23.68 -2.52
N PHE A 228 33.22 -23.52 -3.03
CA PHE A 228 33.45 -22.95 -4.35
C PHE A 228 33.34 -24.06 -5.41
N PHE A 229 32.25 -24.03 -6.20
CA PHE A 229 32.04 -24.95 -7.31
C PHE A 229 32.40 -24.26 -8.63
N PRO A 230 33.58 -24.55 -9.23
CA PRO A 230 34.02 -23.89 -10.46
C PRO A 230 33.16 -24.25 -11.69
N GLN A 231 32.41 -25.34 -11.61
CA GLN A 231 31.41 -25.74 -12.60
C GLN A 231 30.17 -26.18 -11.84
N ALA A 232 29.05 -25.49 -12.06
CA ALA A 232 27.76 -25.83 -11.47
C ALA A 232 26.68 -25.75 -12.55
N THR A 233 25.79 -26.75 -12.59
CA THR A 233 24.62 -26.76 -13.48
C THR A 233 23.37 -26.54 -12.64
N ILE A 234 22.65 -25.44 -12.90
CA ILE A 234 21.41 -25.10 -12.18
C ILE A 234 20.21 -25.55 -13.00
N MET A 235 19.29 -26.30 -12.37
CA MET A 235 18.03 -26.74 -12.99
C MET A 235 16.83 -26.00 -12.36
N PHE A 236 15.99 -25.42 -13.21
CA PHE A 236 14.69 -24.86 -12.84
C PHE A 236 13.58 -25.82 -13.25
N LEU A 237 12.64 -26.07 -12.35
CA LEU A 237 11.53 -26.99 -12.55
C LEU A 237 10.23 -26.32 -12.17
N ASP A 238 9.28 -26.28 -13.10
CA ASP A 238 7.92 -25.83 -12.87
C ASP A 238 6.92 -26.96 -13.16
N ILE A 239 5.83 -27.00 -12.39
CA ILE A 239 4.75 -27.95 -12.59
C ILE A 239 3.71 -27.28 -13.49
N ALA A 240 3.73 -27.65 -14.78
CA ALA A 240 2.80 -27.10 -15.75
C ALA A 240 1.33 -27.27 -15.30
N GLY A 241 0.60 -26.15 -15.26
CA GLY A 241 -0.82 -26.14 -14.90
C GLY A 241 -1.13 -26.30 -13.41
N PHE A 242 -0.12 -26.26 -12.53
CA PHE A 242 -0.31 -26.40 -11.08
C PHE A 242 -1.29 -25.36 -10.51
N THR A 243 -1.19 -24.10 -10.94
CA THR A 243 -2.08 -23.01 -10.48
C THR A 243 -3.54 -23.33 -10.75
N ALA A 244 -3.89 -23.71 -11.98
CA ALA A 244 -5.27 -24.05 -12.36
C ALA A 244 -5.76 -25.34 -11.67
N TRP A 245 -4.88 -26.32 -11.48
CA TRP A 245 -5.21 -27.56 -10.79
C TRP A 245 -5.45 -27.35 -9.28
N SER A 246 -4.70 -26.43 -8.66
CA SER A 246 -4.78 -26.11 -7.23
C SER A 246 -5.98 -25.22 -6.86
N SER A 247 -6.46 -24.38 -7.78
CA SER A 247 -7.59 -23.46 -7.52
C SER A 247 -8.94 -24.17 -7.34
N GLU A 248 -9.05 -25.43 -7.77
CA GLU A 248 -10.28 -26.22 -7.72
C GLU A 248 -10.25 -27.34 -6.67
N ARG A 249 -9.21 -27.41 -5.82
CA ARG A 249 -9.01 -28.52 -4.87
C ARG A 249 -8.80 -28.06 -3.44
N GLU A 250 -9.17 -28.92 -2.51
CA GLU A 250 -8.95 -28.66 -1.09
C GLU A 250 -7.44 -28.66 -0.74
N PRO A 251 -6.99 -27.78 0.17
CA PRO A 251 -5.58 -27.63 0.54
C PRO A 251 -4.90 -28.94 0.93
N VAL A 252 -5.61 -29.86 1.58
CA VAL A 252 -5.08 -31.17 2.00
C VAL A 252 -4.71 -32.03 0.79
N GLN A 253 -5.49 -31.96 -0.29
CA GLN A 253 -5.23 -32.70 -1.52
C GLN A 253 -4.03 -32.13 -2.28
N VAL A 254 -3.91 -30.80 -2.30
CA VAL A 254 -2.76 -30.09 -2.90
C VAL A 254 -1.47 -30.43 -2.15
N PHE A 255 -1.52 -30.44 -0.82
CA PHE A 255 -0.37 -30.78 0.02
C PHE A 255 0.11 -32.21 -0.19
N ARG A 256 -0.81 -33.20 -0.21
CA ARG A 256 -0.47 -34.62 -0.46
C ARG A 256 0.18 -34.84 -1.81
N LEU A 257 -0.28 -34.14 -2.85
CA LEU A 257 0.33 -34.21 -4.18
C LEU A 257 1.77 -33.69 -4.13
N LEU A 258 1.97 -32.50 -3.57
CA LEU A 258 3.29 -31.89 -3.47
C LEU A 258 4.25 -32.75 -2.65
N GLU A 259 3.81 -33.27 -1.50
CA GLU A 259 4.60 -34.17 -0.67
C GLU A 259 5.06 -35.42 -1.44
N THR A 260 4.18 -35.99 -2.27
CA THR A 260 4.50 -37.15 -3.10
C THR A 260 5.52 -36.81 -4.19
N ILE A 261 5.33 -35.68 -4.89
CA ILE A 261 6.22 -35.24 -5.99
C ILE A 261 7.60 -34.88 -5.44
N TYR A 262 7.65 -34.09 -4.36
CA TYR A 262 8.91 -33.70 -3.72
C TYR A 262 9.63 -34.91 -3.12
N GLY A 263 8.91 -35.83 -2.49
CA GLY A 263 9.49 -37.06 -1.95
C GLY A 263 10.12 -37.94 -3.04
N ALA A 264 9.44 -38.09 -4.19
CA ALA A 264 9.99 -38.81 -5.33
C ALA A 264 11.23 -38.12 -5.92
N PHE A 265 11.19 -36.80 -6.06
CA PHE A 265 12.31 -36.01 -6.57
C PHE A 265 13.53 -36.07 -5.65
N ASP A 266 13.33 -35.87 -4.34
CA ASP A 266 14.41 -35.95 -3.34
C ASP A 266 15.06 -37.35 -3.32
N GLY A 267 14.28 -38.41 -3.55
CA GLY A 267 14.79 -39.77 -3.70
C GLY A 267 15.73 -39.94 -4.91
N VAL A 268 15.36 -39.39 -6.06
CA VAL A 268 16.20 -39.41 -7.29
C VAL A 268 17.44 -38.53 -7.11
N ALA A 269 17.28 -37.32 -6.56
CA ALA A 269 18.38 -36.39 -6.33
C ALA A 269 19.43 -36.97 -5.38
N LYS A 270 19.00 -37.66 -4.31
CA LYS A 270 19.90 -38.36 -3.39
C LYS A 270 20.67 -39.50 -4.07
N GLY A 271 20.03 -40.21 -5.00
CA GLY A 271 20.68 -41.26 -5.79
C GLY A 271 21.74 -40.74 -6.77
N LEU A 272 21.61 -39.49 -7.21
CA LEU A 272 22.54 -38.83 -8.14
C LEU A 272 23.61 -37.97 -7.43
N GLY A 273 23.64 -37.92 -6.09
CA GLY A 273 24.60 -37.14 -5.32
C GLY A 273 24.37 -35.62 -5.39
N VAL A 274 23.16 -35.20 -5.75
CA VAL A 274 22.81 -33.80 -5.96
C VAL A 274 22.48 -33.09 -4.64
N PHE A 275 23.02 -31.88 -4.46
CA PHE A 275 22.76 -31.04 -3.29
C PHE A 275 21.55 -30.11 -3.49
N LYS A 276 20.59 -30.14 -2.55
CA LYS A 276 19.38 -29.31 -2.56
C LYS A 276 19.64 -28.04 -1.75
N VAL A 277 19.64 -26.88 -2.42
CA VAL A 277 20.10 -25.61 -1.83
C VAL A 277 19.02 -24.87 -1.04
N GLU A 278 17.75 -24.84 -1.46
CA GLU A 278 16.61 -24.38 -0.64
C GLU A 278 15.27 -24.57 -1.38
N THR A 279 14.12 -24.44 -0.71
CA THR A 279 12.78 -24.52 -1.35
C THR A 279 12.02 -23.22 -1.15
N ILE A 280 11.98 -22.37 -2.18
CA ILE A 280 11.01 -21.27 -2.29
C ILE A 280 9.94 -21.73 -3.28
N VAL A 281 8.68 -21.37 -3.05
CA VAL A 281 7.52 -21.72 -3.89
C VAL A 281 7.89 -21.56 -5.37
N SER A 282 7.77 -22.66 -6.13
CA SER A 282 8.44 -22.98 -7.41
C SER A 282 9.94 -23.32 -7.28
N LEU A 283 10.20 -24.63 -7.15
CA LEU A 283 11.49 -25.34 -7.07
C LEU A 283 12.68 -24.61 -7.70
N GLN A 284 13.68 -24.31 -6.87
CA GLN A 284 15.03 -24.01 -7.32
C GLN A 284 16.03 -24.84 -6.51
N ALA A 285 16.47 -25.98 -7.06
CA ALA A 285 17.79 -26.54 -6.76
C ALA A 285 18.06 -27.81 -7.58
N VAL A 286 19.21 -27.81 -8.26
CA VAL A 286 20.20 -28.90 -8.35
C VAL A 286 21.52 -28.21 -8.74
N CYS A 287 22.64 -28.53 -8.08
CA CYS A 287 24.00 -28.32 -8.61
C CYS A 287 24.66 -29.70 -8.80
N PHE A 288 25.42 -29.85 -9.88
CA PHE A 288 26.50 -30.84 -10.02
C PHE A 288 27.82 -30.19 -9.62
#